data_AF-A0A7L4Z5K7-F1
#
_entry.id   AF-A0A7L4Z5K7-F1
#
_cell.length_a   1.000
_cell.length_b   1.000
_cell.length_c   1.000
_cell.angle_alpha   90.00
_cell.angle_beta   90.00
_cell.angle_gamma   90.00
#
_symmetry.space_group_name_H-M   'P 1'
#
loop_
_entity.id
_entity.type
_entity.pdbx_description
1 polymer ?
#
loop_
_entity_poly.entity_id
_entity_poly.type
_entity_poly.pdbx_seq_one_letter_code
_entity_poly.pdbx_strand_id
1 'polypeptide(L)'
;MAESEGDWRRYLEGDTPNGWLIKHSAMTEALVSGRPMYLLHTTKDITAIRTGGELHVSTGCLVGALYCSPLVRQREGLRPHNLGAYLMQTKPDTTPMIFEVIPDAPVPTKGVDYLHLGAIHLRTYLRYRSFLTLAENDQLDQVVLAGLGAAAGFLDMALRNAVGRATAAHEFIDQLAAAVPAVPFLGYLYFEVLSEYLMLHSMTPETKGYAHVGELNNWLYKRLAFAAVDGMHRLFDLARFHPRHQRLVQLIAGVEPALAPGAAEYVRRRLSHLFARIALHPSQDAATVTFRSIDLSALRYIAPGLIGQMIFREIRYMPRYRHLYHCFEKAKALEAWDYWNHEGIPTPFNGILPKGEIGIHPVYPRLAVRAWTAKRDSRGFLHPAQEITAVLTPHLASWWAPPRNRGRMITTDPQLMVDRSAPPSVPAYRSSAEEISA
;
A
#
# COMPACT_ATOMS: atom_id res chain seq x y z
N MET A 1 24.76 3.01 10.93
CA MET A 1 24.22 1.98 10.01
C MET A 1 25.35 1.52 9.10
N ALA A 2 25.32 0.27 8.62
CA ALA A 2 26.34 -0.30 7.71
C ALA A 2 26.29 0.31 6.31
N GLU A 3 25.09 0.62 5.83
CA GLU A 3 24.85 1.31 4.57
C GLU A 3 24.12 2.63 4.89
N SER A 4 24.56 3.73 4.30
CA SER A 4 23.87 5.02 4.45
C SER A 4 22.69 5.12 3.47
N GLU A 5 21.84 6.13 3.65
CA GLU A 5 20.84 6.49 2.63
C GLU A 5 21.46 6.86 1.29
N GLY A 6 22.64 7.48 1.30
CA GLY A 6 23.36 7.80 0.09
C GLY A 6 23.83 6.55 -0.65
N ASP A 7 24.26 5.53 0.08
CA ASP A 7 24.70 4.26 -0.50
C ASP A 7 23.53 3.49 -1.11
N TRP A 8 22.41 3.38 -0.39
CA TRP A 8 21.19 2.79 -0.93
C TRP A 8 20.68 3.55 -2.14
N ARG A 9 20.67 4.89 -2.09
CA ARG A 9 20.24 5.69 -3.24
C ARG A 9 21.12 5.44 -4.47
N ARG A 10 22.44 5.45 -4.29
CA ARG A 10 23.41 5.16 -5.36
C ARG A 10 23.15 3.77 -5.97
N TYR A 11 23.00 2.76 -5.12
CA TYR A 11 22.73 1.39 -5.54
C TYR A 11 21.41 1.27 -6.29
N LEU A 12 20.32 1.77 -5.71
CA LEU A 12 18.97 1.63 -6.30
C LEU A 12 18.86 2.38 -7.62
N GLU A 13 19.42 3.60 -7.71
CA GLU A 13 19.30 4.44 -8.92
C GLU A 13 20.32 4.08 -10.01
N GLY A 14 21.53 3.66 -9.63
CA GLY A 14 22.66 3.47 -10.55
C GLY A 14 23.00 2.02 -10.88
N ASP A 15 22.78 1.09 -9.93
CA ASP A 15 23.29 -0.28 -10.04
C ASP A 15 22.18 -1.31 -10.33
N THR A 16 20.92 -0.88 -10.41
CA THR A 16 19.79 -1.74 -10.79
C THR A 16 19.33 -1.47 -12.23
N PRO A 17 18.91 -2.49 -12.99
CA PRO A 17 18.54 -2.32 -14.40
C PRO A 17 17.47 -1.24 -14.67
N ASN A 18 16.49 -1.12 -13.78
CA ASN A 18 15.40 -0.14 -13.90
C ASN A 18 15.55 1.04 -12.93
N GLY A 19 16.71 1.19 -12.26
CA GLY A 19 16.98 2.19 -11.24
C GLY A 19 16.80 3.64 -11.70
N TRP A 20 17.13 3.90 -12.96
CA TRP A 20 16.99 5.22 -13.58
C TRP A 20 15.54 5.73 -13.57
N LEU A 21 14.53 4.85 -13.56
CA LEU A 21 13.11 5.21 -13.48
C LEU A 21 12.72 5.82 -12.13
N ILE A 22 13.52 5.64 -11.07
CA ILE A 22 13.27 6.30 -9.77
C ILE A 22 13.25 7.82 -9.93
N LYS A 23 14.11 8.36 -10.81
CA LYS A 23 14.20 9.80 -11.10
C LYS A 23 13.48 10.18 -12.38
N HIS A 24 13.55 9.35 -13.41
CA HIS A 24 13.14 9.68 -14.78
C HIS A 24 11.96 8.83 -15.28
N SER A 25 11.01 8.51 -14.39
CA SER A 25 9.73 7.92 -14.81
C SER A 25 8.90 8.93 -15.59
N ALA A 26 8.02 8.44 -16.47
CA ALA A 26 7.06 9.28 -17.18
C ALA A 26 6.15 10.08 -16.21
N MET A 27 5.86 9.51 -15.03
CA MET A 27 5.10 10.19 -13.98
C MET A 27 5.87 11.38 -13.39
N THR A 28 7.14 11.21 -13.05
CA THR A 28 7.98 12.28 -12.48
C THR A 28 8.26 13.37 -13.52
N GLU A 29 8.46 13.00 -14.78
CA GLU A 29 8.59 13.95 -15.89
C GLU A 29 7.31 14.78 -16.09
N ALA A 30 6.14 14.14 -16.02
CA ALA A 30 4.86 14.85 -16.11
C ALA A 30 4.69 15.87 -14.98
N LEU A 31 5.05 15.51 -13.74
CA LEU A 31 4.98 16.40 -12.57
C LEU A 31 5.83 17.66 -12.75
N VAL A 32 7.10 17.50 -13.15
CA VAL A 32 8.03 18.64 -13.29
C VAL A 32 7.78 19.48 -14.55
N SER A 33 6.94 19.01 -15.49
CA SER A 33 6.66 19.74 -16.71
C SER A 33 5.80 21.00 -16.50
N GLY A 34 5.04 21.06 -15.41
CA GLY A 34 4.04 22.11 -15.16
C GLY A 34 2.86 22.10 -16.15
N ARG A 35 2.74 21.08 -17.00
CA ARG A 35 1.64 20.93 -17.96
C ARG A 35 0.46 20.19 -17.31
N PRO A 36 -0.76 20.30 -17.88
CA PRO A 36 -1.89 19.49 -17.43
C PRO A 36 -1.57 18.00 -17.43
N MET A 37 -1.91 17.33 -16.34
CA MET A 37 -1.78 15.89 -16.16
C MET A 37 -3.14 15.22 -16.29
N TYR A 38 -3.19 14.06 -16.93
CA TYR A 38 -4.37 13.21 -16.93
C TYR A 38 -4.20 12.09 -15.92
N LEU A 39 -5.19 11.89 -15.07
CA LEU A 39 -5.19 10.89 -14.03
C LEU A 39 -6.46 10.02 -14.12
N LEU A 40 -6.28 8.71 -13.95
CA LEU A 40 -7.36 7.73 -13.85
C LEU A 40 -7.70 7.51 -12.39
N HIS A 41 -8.99 7.63 -12.06
CA HIS A 41 -9.59 7.13 -10.82
C HIS A 41 -10.64 6.07 -11.15
N THR A 42 -10.87 5.12 -10.26
CA THR A 42 -12.00 4.19 -10.41
C THR A 42 -12.90 4.24 -9.18
N THR A 43 -14.21 4.33 -9.41
CA THR A 43 -15.22 4.42 -8.35
C THR A 43 -16.27 3.31 -8.49
N LYS A 44 -16.79 2.83 -7.37
CA LYS A 44 -17.94 1.91 -7.34
C LYS A 44 -19.29 2.63 -7.39
N ASP A 45 -19.30 3.93 -7.13
CA ASP A 45 -20.53 4.68 -6.95
C ASP A 45 -20.48 6.03 -7.68
N ILE A 46 -20.56 5.95 -9.01
CA ILE A 46 -20.65 7.14 -9.86
C ILE A 46 -21.97 7.90 -9.65
N THR A 47 -23.02 7.19 -9.23
CA THR A 47 -24.33 7.79 -8.96
C THR A 47 -24.26 8.72 -7.74
N ALA A 48 -23.65 8.28 -6.63
CA ALA A 48 -23.46 9.13 -5.46
C ALA A 48 -22.64 10.38 -5.78
N ILE A 49 -21.58 10.27 -6.58
CA ILE A 49 -20.78 11.43 -7.01
C ILE A 49 -21.63 12.41 -7.82
N ARG A 50 -22.44 11.91 -8.76
CA ARG A 50 -23.33 12.74 -9.59
C ARG A 50 -24.42 13.43 -8.76
N THR A 51 -25.02 12.70 -7.83
CA THR A 51 -26.11 13.22 -6.99
C THR A 51 -25.60 14.19 -5.94
N GLY A 52 -24.46 13.89 -5.31
CA GLY A 52 -23.88 14.71 -4.25
C GLY A 52 -23.05 15.89 -4.75
N GLY A 53 -22.53 15.83 -5.99
CA GLY A 53 -21.64 16.86 -6.52
C GLY A 53 -20.27 16.90 -5.84
N GLU A 54 -19.88 15.84 -5.14
CA GLU A 54 -18.66 15.78 -4.35
C GLU A 54 -17.83 14.53 -4.65
N LEU A 55 -16.51 14.71 -4.62
CA LEU A 55 -15.51 13.63 -4.68
C LEU A 55 -14.78 13.56 -3.35
N HIS A 56 -14.98 12.46 -2.63
CA HIS A 56 -14.35 12.21 -1.33
C HIS A 56 -13.03 11.48 -1.50
N VAL A 57 -12.09 11.76 -0.60
CA VAL A 57 -10.74 11.18 -0.61
C VAL A 57 -10.65 9.94 0.30
N SER A 58 -9.56 9.16 0.18
CA SER A 58 -9.39 7.91 0.94
C SER A 58 -8.08 7.86 1.74
N THR A 59 -8.05 7.07 2.81
CA THR A 59 -6.97 7.10 3.83
C THR A 59 -5.86 6.08 3.60
N GLY A 60 -5.67 5.65 2.34
CA GLY A 60 -4.68 4.66 1.92
C GLY A 60 -3.21 5.14 1.98
N CYS A 61 -2.36 4.57 1.13
CA CYS A 61 -0.93 4.93 1.05
C CYS A 61 -0.68 6.41 0.71
N LEU A 62 -1.68 7.12 0.17
CA LEU A 62 -1.63 8.56 -0.14
C LEU A 62 -2.41 9.44 0.86
N VAL A 63 -2.65 8.95 2.08
CA VAL A 63 -2.90 9.80 3.27
C VAL A 63 -3.99 10.87 3.07
N GLY A 64 -5.13 10.51 2.47
CA GLY A 64 -6.23 11.47 2.25
C GLY A 64 -6.16 12.26 0.95
N ALA A 65 -5.41 11.80 -0.05
CA ALA A 65 -5.56 12.26 -1.43
C ALA A 65 -6.65 11.45 -2.17
N LEU A 66 -7.21 12.03 -3.24
CA LEU A 66 -8.01 11.24 -4.18
C LEU A 66 -7.06 10.31 -4.93
N TYR A 67 -7.17 9.00 -4.71
CA TYR A 67 -6.22 8.03 -5.26
C TYR A 67 -6.43 7.84 -6.78
N CYS A 68 -5.35 7.93 -7.54
CA CYS A 68 -5.34 7.85 -8.98
C CYS A 68 -4.13 7.06 -9.52
N SER A 69 -4.09 6.90 -10.84
CA SER A 69 -2.92 6.47 -11.61
C SER A 69 -2.74 7.33 -12.87
N PRO A 70 -1.52 7.56 -13.39
CA PRO A 70 -1.31 8.40 -14.57
C PRO A 70 -2.02 7.91 -15.83
N LEU A 71 -2.40 8.85 -16.69
CA LEU A 71 -2.83 8.64 -18.05
C LEU A 71 -1.90 9.41 -18.99
N VAL A 72 -1.38 8.72 -20.01
CA VAL A 72 -0.49 9.31 -21.02
C VAL A 72 -1.30 9.58 -22.28
N ARG A 73 -1.28 10.83 -22.74
CA ARG A 73 -1.92 11.20 -24.01
C ARG A 73 -1.17 10.58 -25.18
N GLN A 74 -1.90 9.87 -26.03
CA GLN A 74 -1.44 9.34 -27.32
C GLN A 74 -2.42 9.77 -28.42
N ARG A 75 -2.08 9.51 -29.69
CA ARG A 75 -2.91 9.91 -30.84
C ARG A 75 -4.31 9.31 -30.74
N GLU A 76 -4.43 8.12 -30.20
CA GLU A 76 -5.67 7.35 -30.18
C GLU A 76 -6.45 7.45 -28.87
N GLY A 77 -5.98 8.22 -27.90
CA GLY A 77 -6.67 8.42 -26.62
C GLY A 77 -5.72 8.52 -25.43
N LEU A 78 -6.27 8.37 -24.23
CA LEU A 78 -5.50 8.37 -22.98
C LEU A 78 -5.10 6.94 -22.62
N ARG A 79 -3.81 6.62 -22.71
CA ARG A 79 -3.28 5.31 -22.31
C ARG A 79 -3.15 5.25 -20.79
N PRO A 80 -3.77 4.28 -20.10
CA PRO A 80 -3.55 4.07 -18.68
C PRO A 80 -2.11 3.63 -18.40
N HIS A 81 -1.52 4.16 -17.33
CA HIS A 81 -0.34 3.57 -16.70
C HIS A 81 -0.59 2.09 -16.40
N ASN A 82 0.43 1.24 -16.40
CA ASN A 82 0.25 -0.21 -16.21
C ASN A 82 -0.46 -0.57 -14.88
N LEU A 83 -0.28 0.22 -13.84
CA LEU A 83 -1.09 0.16 -12.60
C LEU A 83 -2.58 0.41 -12.84
N GLY A 84 -2.92 1.47 -13.58
CA GLY A 84 -4.30 1.83 -13.91
C GLY A 84 -4.97 0.77 -14.78
N ALA A 85 -4.25 0.24 -15.77
CA ALA A 85 -4.71 -0.86 -16.61
C ALA A 85 -5.04 -2.10 -15.77
N TYR A 86 -4.15 -2.45 -14.84
CA TYR A 86 -4.36 -3.54 -13.88
C TYR A 86 -5.60 -3.32 -13.01
N LEU A 87 -5.78 -2.11 -12.45
CA LEU A 87 -6.93 -1.80 -11.60
C LEU A 87 -8.26 -1.96 -12.36
N MET A 88 -8.33 -1.49 -13.61
CA MET A 88 -9.52 -1.66 -14.44
C MET A 88 -9.79 -3.12 -14.80
N GLN A 89 -8.75 -3.92 -15.05
CA GLN A 89 -8.90 -5.33 -15.38
C GLN A 89 -9.36 -6.17 -14.18
N THR A 90 -8.88 -5.85 -12.98
CA THR A 90 -9.14 -6.64 -11.76
C THR A 90 -10.35 -6.17 -10.96
N LYS A 91 -10.91 -5.00 -11.29
CA LYS A 91 -12.10 -4.43 -10.64
C LYS A 91 -13.14 -4.03 -11.69
N PRO A 92 -13.76 -5.00 -12.39
CA PRO A 92 -14.71 -4.72 -13.47
C PRO A 92 -15.94 -3.95 -12.99
N ASP A 93 -16.33 -4.11 -11.72
CA ASP A 93 -17.49 -3.42 -11.11
C ASP A 93 -17.19 -1.95 -10.71
N THR A 94 -16.24 -1.31 -11.40
CA THR A 94 -15.89 0.10 -11.15
C THR A 94 -16.04 0.93 -12.41
N THR A 95 -16.55 2.14 -12.25
CA THR A 95 -16.61 3.15 -13.31
C THR A 95 -15.28 3.90 -13.37
N PRO A 96 -14.57 3.90 -14.52
CA PRO A 96 -13.37 4.71 -14.69
C PRO A 96 -13.74 6.19 -14.86
N MET A 97 -12.94 7.05 -14.23
CA MET A 97 -13.01 8.50 -14.35
C MET A 97 -11.67 9.04 -14.80
N ILE A 98 -11.69 10.02 -15.71
CA ILE A 98 -10.53 10.80 -16.12
C ILE A 98 -10.57 12.13 -15.38
N PHE A 99 -9.44 12.51 -14.80
CA PHE A 99 -9.21 13.82 -14.21
C PHE A 99 -8.14 14.55 -15.02
N GLU A 100 -8.44 15.76 -15.46
CA GLU A 100 -7.45 16.71 -15.96
C GLU A 100 -7.06 17.60 -14.78
N VAL A 101 -5.80 17.51 -14.37
CA VAL A 101 -5.23 18.24 -13.26
C VAL A 101 -4.28 19.28 -13.81
N ILE A 102 -4.62 20.55 -13.61
CA ILE A 102 -3.88 21.69 -14.15
C ILE A 102 -3.12 22.34 -12.98
N PRO A 103 -1.81 22.08 -12.86
CA PRO A 103 -1.01 22.69 -11.81
C PRO A 103 -0.75 24.18 -12.13
N ASP A 104 -0.46 24.95 -11.08
CA ASP A 104 -0.09 26.36 -11.17
C ASP A 104 1.40 26.58 -11.49
N ALA A 105 2.23 25.56 -11.27
CA ALA A 105 3.67 25.54 -11.51
C ALA A 105 4.17 24.10 -11.70
N PRO A 106 5.42 23.90 -12.18
CA PRO A 106 6.12 22.63 -12.04
C PRO A 106 6.03 22.07 -10.61
N VAL A 107 5.63 20.80 -10.49
CA VAL A 107 5.37 20.17 -9.19
C VAL A 107 6.67 19.55 -8.64
N PRO A 108 7.00 19.77 -7.35
CA PRO A 108 8.12 19.09 -6.71
C PRO A 108 7.96 17.57 -6.73
N THR A 109 9.03 16.83 -7.04
CA THR A 109 9.07 15.36 -6.99
C THR A 109 9.24 14.83 -5.55
N LYS A 110 8.37 15.29 -4.64
CA LYS A 110 8.33 14.88 -3.23
C LYS A 110 7.17 13.92 -3.00
N GLY A 111 7.47 12.63 -2.94
CA GLY A 111 6.49 11.58 -2.65
C GLY A 111 6.24 11.40 -1.15
N VAL A 112 5.15 10.71 -0.83
CA VAL A 112 4.76 10.31 0.53
C VAL A 112 5.23 8.89 0.78
N ASP A 113 6.14 8.71 1.74
CA ASP A 113 6.47 7.38 2.25
C ASP A 113 5.57 7.04 3.44
N TYR A 114 4.55 6.23 3.17
CA TYR A 114 3.57 5.85 4.19
C TYR A 114 4.16 4.95 5.30
N LEU A 115 5.31 4.32 5.08
CA LEU A 115 6.01 3.53 6.09
C LEU A 115 6.61 4.44 7.17
N HIS A 116 6.94 5.69 6.86
CA HIS A 116 7.47 6.66 7.82
C HIS A 116 6.39 7.38 8.65
N LEU A 117 5.10 7.07 8.46
CA LEU A 117 4.01 7.75 9.18
C LEU A 117 3.88 7.33 10.66
N GLY A 118 4.70 6.40 11.14
CA GLY A 118 4.64 5.90 12.52
C GLY A 118 4.66 7.01 13.57
N ALA A 119 5.58 7.97 13.48
CA ALA A 119 5.63 9.07 14.45
C ALA A 119 4.35 9.95 14.40
N ILE A 120 3.78 10.17 13.22
CA ILE A 120 2.51 10.90 13.05
C ILE A 120 1.37 10.11 13.69
N HIS A 121 1.31 8.79 13.47
CA HIS A 121 0.33 7.91 14.10
C HIS A 121 0.41 7.96 15.63
N LEU A 122 1.61 7.91 16.20
CA LEU A 122 1.80 7.97 17.65
C LEU A 122 1.34 9.32 18.20
N ARG A 123 1.74 10.45 17.60
CA ARG A 123 1.29 11.78 18.04
C ARG A 123 -0.22 11.93 17.93
N THR A 124 -0.81 11.46 16.83
CA THR A 124 -2.27 11.47 16.62
C THR A 124 -2.97 10.66 17.70
N TYR A 125 -2.49 9.45 17.99
CA TYR A 125 -3.02 8.62 19.07
C TYR A 125 -2.95 9.35 20.42
N LEU A 126 -1.78 9.86 20.80
CA LEU A 126 -1.60 10.55 22.07
C LEU A 126 -2.53 11.77 22.21
N ARG A 127 -2.72 12.53 21.12
CA ARG A 127 -3.62 13.69 21.08
C ARG A 127 -5.09 13.32 21.26
N TYR A 128 -5.52 12.22 20.67
CA TYR A 128 -6.94 11.80 20.66
C TYR A 128 -7.22 10.57 21.53
N ARG A 129 -6.31 10.22 22.44
CA ARG A 129 -6.39 9.05 23.31
C ARG A 129 -7.67 9.05 24.16
N SER A 130 -8.16 10.22 24.53
CA SER A 130 -9.40 10.40 25.32
C SER A 130 -10.67 9.95 24.61
N PHE A 131 -10.64 9.70 23.29
CA PHE A 131 -11.77 9.12 22.57
C PHE A 131 -11.90 7.60 22.79
N LEU A 132 -10.83 6.96 23.26
CA LEU A 132 -10.84 5.58 23.72
C LEU A 132 -11.24 5.52 25.19
N THR A 133 -11.99 4.50 25.54
CA THR A 133 -12.24 4.11 26.93
C THR A 133 -10.94 3.67 27.61
N LEU A 134 -10.95 3.60 28.94
CA LEU A 134 -9.82 3.06 29.71
C LEU A 134 -9.50 1.61 29.28
N ALA A 135 -10.53 0.76 29.16
CA ALA A 135 -10.37 -0.64 28.75
C ALA A 135 -9.77 -0.79 27.35
N GLU A 136 -10.18 0.04 26.37
CA GLU A 136 -9.60 0.01 25.02
C GLU A 136 -8.15 0.48 25.02
N ASN A 137 -7.80 1.47 25.84
CA ASN A 137 -6.43 1.93 26.02
C ASN A 137 -5.56 0.84 26.64
N ASP A 138 -6.03 0.19 27.71
CA ASP A 138 -5.30 -0.87 28.40
C ASP A 138 -5.10 -2.09 27.49
N GLN A 139 -6.15 -2.47 26.76
CA GLN A 139 -6.07 -3.54 25.75
C GLN A 139 -5.04 -3.20 24.66
N LEU A 140 -5.07 -1.96 24.15
CA LEU A 140 -4.13 -1.51 23.12
C LEU A 140 -2.69 -1.58 23.62
N ASP A 141 -2.41 -1.02 24.80
CA ASP A 141 -1.06 -1.01 25.38
C ASP A 141 -0.59 -2.45 25.69
N GLN A 142 -1.45 -3.32 26.19
CA GLN A 142 -1.14 -4.74 26.42
C GLN A 142 -0.84 -5.50 25.12
N VAL A 143 -1.66 -5.35 24.08
CA VAL A 143 -1.46 -6.03 22.79
C VAL A 143 -0.18 -5.56 22.12
N VAL A 144 0.10 -4.26 22.15
CA VAL A 144 1.33 -3.69 21.58
C VAL A 144 2.55 -4.20 22.33
N LEU A 145 2.54 -4.16 23.67
CA LEU A 145 3.67 -4.63 24.47
C LEU A 145 3.91 -6.13 24.30
N ALA A 146 2.85 -6.94 24.31
CA ALA A 146 2.94 -8.39 24.08
C ALA A 146 3.49 -8.72 22.69
N GLY A 147 3.03 -8.02 21.65
CA GLY A 147 3.52 -8.19 20.28
C GLY A 147 5.00 -7.84 20.14
N LEU A 148 5.43 -6.73 20.74
CA LEU A 148 6.84 -6.31 20.75
C LEU A 148 7.71 -7.29 21.53
N GLY A 149 7.25 -7.76 22.68
CA GLY A 149 7.95 -8.78 23.46
C GLY A 149 8.13 -10.09 22.69
N ALA A 150 7.06 -10.55 22.03
CA ALA A 150 7.11 -11.77 21.21
C ALA A 150 8.04 -11.66 19.99
N ALA A 151 8.15 -10.47 19.39
CA ALA A 151 9.01 -10.23 18.24
C ALA A 151 10.41 -9.71 18.59
N ALA A 152 10.71 -9.43 19.86
CA ALA A 152 11.92 -8.71 20.29
C ALA A 152 13.21 -9.31 19.72
N GLY A 153 13.32 -10.65 19.69
CA GLY A 153 14.49 -11.33 19.12
C GLY A 153 14.73 -11.01 17.64
N PHE A 154 13.66 -10.94 16.84
CA PHE A 154 13.75 -10.54 15.43
C PHE A 154 14.04 -9.04 15.29
N LEU A 155 13.40 -8.17 16.09
CA LEU A 155 13.63 -6.73 16.03
C LEU A 155 15.10 -6.38 16.35
N ASP A 156 15.67 -7.01 17.39
CA ASP A 156 17.09 -6.90 17.73
C ASP A 156 18.00 -7.43 16.60
N MET A 157 17.60 -8.55 15.96
CA MET A 157 18.32 -9.09 14.80
C MET A 157 18.33 -8.12 13.62
N ALA A 158 17.20 -7.47 13.31
CA ALA A 158 17.11 -6.49 12.24
C ALA A 158 18.01 -5.27 12.52
N LEU A 159 18.03 -4.76 13.76
CA LEU A 159 18.95 -3.68 14.13
C LEU A 159 20.43 -4.09 14.01
N ARG A 160 20.80 -5.29 14.47
CA ARG A 160 22.16 -5.82 14.32
C ARG A 160 22.58 -5.95 12.86
N ASN A 161 21.69 -6.45 12.00
CA ASN A 161 21.93 -6.52 10.56
C ASN A 161 22.12 -5.11 9.96
N ALA A 162 21.31 -4.13 10.37
CA ALA A 162 21.40 -2.75 9.90
C ALA A 162 22.73 -2.06 10.27
N VAL A 163 23.44 -2.55 11.30
CA VAL A 163 24.76 -2.08 11.70
C VAL A 163 25.91 -3.02 11.27
N GLY A 164 25.63 -3.96 10.36
CA GLY A 164 26.66 -4.76 9.68
C GLY A 164 26.95 -6.12 10.30
N ARG A 165 26.20 -6.53 11.34
CA ARG A 165 26.33 -7.86 11.97
C ARG A 165 25.40 -8.86 11.31
N ALA A 166 25.71 -9.23 10.07
CA ALA A 166 24.86 -10.02 9.19
C ALA A 166 24.55 -11.42 9.75
N THR A 167 23.25 -11.76 9.80
CA THR A 167 22.75 -13.13 9.95
C THR A 167 22.63 -13.83 8.59
N ALA A 168 22.47 -15.16 8.58
CA ALA A 168 22.16 -15.87 7.35
C ALA A 168 20.80 -15.43 6.79
N ALA A 169 20.71 -15.25 5.46
CA ALA A 169 19.49 -14.73 4.81
C ALA A 169 18.27 -15.63 5.03
N HIS A 170 18.43 -16.95 4.95
CA HIS A 170 17.31 -17.88 5.15
C HIS A 170 16.76 -17.84 6.58
N GLU A 171 17.64 -17.78 7.58
CA GLU A 171 17.25 -17.62 9.00
C GLU A 171 16.53 -16.29 9.23
N PHE A 172 17.03 -15.21 8.63
CA PHE A 172 16.40 -13.89 8.74
C PHE A 172 14.98 -13.89 8.19
N ILE A 173 14.76 -14.47 7.01
CA ILE A 173 13.42 -14.53 6.39
C ILE A 173 12.47 -15.36 7.24
N ASP A 174 12.91 -16.50 7.77
CA ASP A 174 12.06 -17.35 8.60
C ASP A 174 11.67 -16.69 9.93
N GLN A 175 12.60 -15.95 10.56
CA GLN A 175 12.30 -15.18 11.76
C GLN A 175 11.43 -13.95 11.48
N LEU A 176 11.65 -13.27 10.35
CA LEU A 176 10.77 -12.20 9.88
C LEU A 176 9.35 -12.72 9.73
N ALA A 177 9.17 -13.83 9.01
CA ALA A 177 7.86 -14.43 8.79
C ALA A 177 7.16 -14.80 10.11
N ALA A 178 7.91 -15.32 11.09
CA ALA A 178 7.38 -15.64 12.41
C ALA A 178 7.03 -14.39 13.25
N ALA A 179 7.71 -13.26 13.03
CA ALA A 179 7.48 -12.01 13.76
C ALA A 179 6.29 -11.20 13.22
N VAL A 180 5.93 -11.33 11.94
CA VAL A 180 4.83 -10.54 11.32
C VAL A 180 3.50 -10.65 12.08
N PRO A 181 3.01 -11.83 12.52
CA PRO A 181 1.76 -11.90 13.28
C PRO A 181 1.76 -11.07 14.58
N ALA A 182 2.92 -10.93 15.23
CA ALA A 182 3.09 -10.14 16.45
C ALA A 182 3.36 -8.66 16.17
N VAL A 183 4.02 -8.35 15.05
CA VAL A 183 4.31 -6.98 14.58
C VAL A 183 3.87 -6.84 13.12
N PRO A 184 2.56 -6.61 12.85
CA PRO A 184 2.01 -6.62 11.50
C PRO A 184 2.61 -5.60 10.53
N PHE A 185 3.24 -4.54 11.07
CA PHE A 185 3.99 -3.57 10.27
C PHE A 185 5.14 -4.22 9.47
N LEU A 186 5.75 -5.27 9.99
CA LEU A 186 6.83 -6.00 9.30
C LEU A 186 6.37 -6.60 7.97
N GLY A 187 5.11 -7.01 7.85
CA GLY A 187 4.56 -7.52 6.59
C GLY A 187 4.47 -6.44 5.50
N TYR A 188 4.19 -5.19 5.89
CA TYR A 188 4.23 -4.04 4.98
C TYR A 188 5.66 -3.74 4.51
N LEU A 189 6.62 -3.71 5.44
CA LEU A 189 8.04 -3.53 5.09
C LEU A 189 8.53 -4.63 4.16
N TYR A 190 8.24 -5.89 4.49
CA TYR A 190 8.65 -7.04 3.70
C TYR A 190 8.09 -6.97 2.27
N PHE A 191 6.81 -6.65 2.15
CA PHE A 191 6.17 -6.51 0.85
C PHE A 191 6.76 -5.37 0.02
N GLU A 192 6.98 -4.18 0.59
CA GLU A 192 7.53 -3.04 -0.16
C GLU A 192 8.98 -3.30 -0.58
N VAL A 193 9.80 -3.95 0.26
CA VAL A 193 11.17 -4.36 -0.09
C VAL A 193 11.18 -5.35 -1.25
N LEU A 194 10.28 -6.33 -1.26
CA LEU A 194 10.17 -7.26 -2.38
C LEU A 194 9.60 -6.60 -3.64
N SER A 195 8.67 -5.67 -3.49
CA SER A 195 8.15 -4.89 -4.61
C SER A 195 9.28 -4.07 -5.25
N GLU A 196 10.11 -3.43 -4.43
CA GLU A 196 11.31 -2.70 -4.85
C GLU A 196 12.28 -3.61 -5.61
N TYR A 197 12.63 -4.76 -5.01
CA TYR A 197 13.51 -5.75 -5.66
C TYR A 197 12.98 -6.20 -7.02
N LEU A 198 11.72 -6.62 -7.10
CA LEU A 198 11.13 -7.11 -8.34
C LEU A 198 11.09 -6.03 -9.43
N MET A 199 10.67 -4.82 -9.08
CA MET A 199 10.53 -3.72 -10.04
C MET A 199 11.88 -3.22 -10.57
N LEU A 200 12.89 -3.17 -9.71
CA LEU A 200 14.19 -2.63 -10.07
C LEU A 200 15.09 -3.64 -10.80
N HIS A 201 14.96 -4.94 -10.47
CA HIS A 201 15.83 -5.98 -11.02
C HIS A 201 15.24 -6.81 -12.16
N SER A 202 13.91 -6.79 -12.36
CA SER A 202 13.28 -7.58 -13.43
C SER A 202 13.72 -7.16 -14.82
N MET A 203 14.05 -8.15 -15.64
CA MET A 203 14.55 -7.96 -17.00
C MET A 203 13.72 -8.68 -18.07
N THR A 204 12.51 -9.12 -17.70
CA THR A 204 11.58 -9.76 -18.64
C THR A 204 11.25 -8.84 -19.83
N PRO A 205 10.90 -9.39 -21.00
CA PRO A 205 10.46 -8.59 -22.14
C PRO A 205 9.32 -7.63 -21.82
N GLU A 206 8.36 -8.08 -21.00
CA GLU A 206 7.25 -7.24 -20.51
C GLU A 206 7.75 -6.05 -19.69
N THR A 207 8.67 -6.29 -18.75
CA THR A 207 9.24 -5.22 -17.92
C THR A 207 10.02 -4.22 -18.75
N LYS A 208 10.82 -4.68 -19.73
CA LYS A 208 11.51 -3.80 -20.67
C LYS A 208 10.54 -2.96 -21.51
N GLY A 209 9.39 -3.53 -21.89
CA GLY A 209 8.31 -2.81 -22.56
C GLY A 209 7.76 -1.64 -21.73
N TYR A 210 7.49 -1.87 -20.44
CA TYR A 210 7.06 -0.80 -19.53
C TYR A 210 8.17 0.22 -19.26
N ALA A 211 9.41 -0.24 -19.07
CA ALA A 211 10.55 0.65 -18.85
C ALA A 211 10.79 1.57 -20.06
N HIS A 212 10.60 1.08 -21.29
CA HIS A 212 10.71 1.88 -22.51
C HIS A 212 9.72 3.05 -22.56
N VAL A 213 8.55 2.92 -21.93
CA VAL A 213 7.55 3.98 -21.82
C VAL A 213 7.62 4.75 -20.49
N GLY A 214 8.72 4.59 -19.74
CA GLY A 214 8.97 5.33 -18.51
C GLY A 214 8.22 4.81 -17.29
N GLU A 215 7.85 3.52 -17.24
CA GLU A 215 7.05 2.93 -16.16
C GLU A 215 7.72 1.74 -15.48
N LEU A 216 7.61 1.66 -14.15
CA LEU A 216 7.91 0.43 -13.40
C LEU A 216 6.78 -0.59 -13.58
N ASN A 217 7.13 -1.88 -13.68
CA ASN A 217 6.16 -2.96 -13.89
C ASN A 217 5.39 -3.32 -12.60
N ASN A 218 4.14 -2.84 -12.46
CA ASN A 218 3.29 -3.10 -11.29
C ASN A 218 2.74 -4.52 -11.23
N TRP A 219 2.74 -5.26 -12.33
CA TRP A 219 2.19 -6.60 -12.35
C TRP A 219 2.99 -7.56 -11.48
N LEU A 220 4.30 -7.35 -11.36
CA LEU A 220 5.23 -8.22 -10.64
C LEU A 220 4.83 -8.35 -9.17
N TYR A 221 4.71 -7.23 -8.45
CA TYR A 221 4.39 -7.26 -7.03
C TYR A 221 2.91 -7.63 -6.79
N LYS A 222 2.01 -7.32 -7.73
CA LYS A 222 0.60 -7.72 -7.61
C LYS A 222 0.44 -9.23 -7.71
N ARG A 223 1.13 -9.86 -8.67
CA ARG A 223 1.22 -11.32 -8.80
C ARG A 223 1.82 -11.95 -7.53
N LEU A 224 2.89 -11.36 -7.01
CA LEU A 224 3.50 -11.79 -5.75
C LEU A 224 2.48 -11.73 -4.59
N ALA A 225 1.80 -10.59 -4.40
CA ALA A 225 0.85 -10.40 -3.30
C ALA A 225 -0.26 -11.46 -3.32
N PHE A 226 -0.81 -11.74 -4.51
CA PHE A 226 -1.94 -12.65 -4.68
C PHE A 226 -1.53 -14.12 -4.59
N ALA A 227 -0.31 -14.46 -5.02
CA ALA A 227 0.22 -15.81 -4.88
C ALA A 227 0.69 -16.10 -3.43
N ALA A 228 1.03 -15.06 -2.67
CA ALA A 228 1.52 -15.20 -1.29
C ALA A 228 0.40 -15.30 -0.26
N VAL A 229 -0.75 -14.66 -0.48
CA VAL A 229 -1.82 -14.55 0.52
C VAL A 229 -3.20 -14.72 -0.08
N ASP A 230 -3.92 -15.74 0.40
CA ASP A 230 -5.31 -15.98 0.01
C ASP A 230 -6.24 -14.83 0.41
N GLY A 231 -7.09 -14.40 -0.53
CA GLY A 231 -8.05 -13.32 -0.31
C GLY A 231 -7.48 -11.90 -0.42
N MET A 232 -6.20 -11.73 -0.78
CA MET A 232 -5.57 -10.40 -0.99
C MET A 232 -6.27 -9.55 -2.08
N HIS A 233 -7.02 -10.20 -3.00
CA HIS A 233 -7.86 -9.53 -3.99
C HIS A 233 -9.11 -8.85 -3.40
N ARG A 234 -9.62 -9.35 -2.25
CA ARG A 234 -10.80 -8.78 -1.56
C ARG A 234 -10.39 -7.64 -0.63
N LEU A 235 -9.36 -7.88 0.16
CA LEU A 235 -8.78 -6.91 1.09
C LEU A 235 -7.27 -6.98 0.98
N PHE A 236 -6.66 -5.88 0.54
CA PHE A 236 -5.21 -5.76 0.39
C PHE A 236 -4.54 -5.54 1.76
N ASP A 237 -4.49 -6.61 2.57
CA ASP A 237 -3.98 -6.58 3.95
C ASP A 237 -2.57 -7.16 4.05
N LEU A 238 -1.57 -6.27 3.95
CA LEU A 238 -0.16 -6.63 4.03
C LEU A 238 0.28 -7.12 5.42
N ALA A 239 -0.56 -6.99 6.45
CA ALA A 239 -0.34 -7.64 7.75
C ALA A 239 -0.27 -9.17 7.64
N ARG A 240 -0.84 -9.74 6.58
CA ARG A 240 -0.85 -11.19 6.31
C ARG A 240 0.30 -11.62 5.39
N PHE A 241 1.12 -10.69 4.91
CA PHE A 241 2.22 -11.00 4.00
C PHE A 241 3.46 -11.42 4.80
N HIS A 242 3.65 -12.73 4.93
CA HIS A 242 4.78 -13.30 5.69
C HIS A 242 5.29 -14.63 5.13
N PRO A 243 5.64 -14.72 3.84
CA PRO A 243 6.19 -15.95 3.28
C PRO A 243 7.53 -16.30 3.96
N ARG A 244 7.65 -17.55 4.42
CA ARG A 244 8.90 -18.16 4.89
C ARG A 244 9.91 -18.32 3.75
N HIS A 245 11.18 -18.60 4.06
CA HIS A 245 12.27 -18.60 3.09
C HIS A 245 11.99 -19.48 1.87
N GLN A 246 11.63 -20.76 2.07
CA GLN A 246 11.35 -21.67 0.96
C GLN A 246 10.20 -21.16 0.07
N ARG A 247 9.13 -20.64 0.69
CA ARG A 247 7.99 -20.09 -0.05
C ARG A 247 8.36 -18.81 -0.77
N LEU A 248 9.19 -17.94 -0.18
CA LEU A 248 9.71 -16.75 -0.82
C LEU A 248 10.45 -17.11 -2.12
N VAL A 249 11.41 -18.04 -2.05
CA VAL A 249 12.19 -18.48 -3.22
C VAL A 249 11.26 -19.00 -4.33
N GLN A 250 10.26 -19.82 -3.98
CA GLN A 250 9.26 -20.31 -4.93
C GLN A 250 8.43 -19.19 -5.57
N LEU A 251 7.98 -18.23 -4.75
CA LEU A 251 7.18 -17.10 -5.23
C LEU A 251 7.96 -16.23 -6.22
N ILE A 252 9.21 -15.92 -5.90
CA ILE A 252 10.08 -15.12 -6.78
C ILE A 252 10.41 -15.91 -8.05
N ALA A 253 10.73 -17.20 -7.94
CA ALA A 253 10.98 -18.05 -9.10
C ALA A 253 9.77 -18.15 -10.04
N GLY A 254 8.55 -18.13 -9.49
CA GLY A 254 7.31 -18.10 -10.27
C GLY A 254 7.01 -16.75 -10.96
N VAL A 255 7.69 -15.67 -10.55
CA VAL A 255 7.63 -14.36 -11.22
C VAL A 255 8.75 -14.28 -12.27
N GLU A 256 10.00 -14.46 -11.85
CA GLU A 256 11.18 -14.49 -12.71
C GLU A 256 12.29 -15.35 -12.06
N PRO A 257 12.59 -16.55 -12.60
CA PRO A 257 13.56 -17.49 -12.01
C PRO A 257 14.92 -16.90 -11.69
N ALA A 258 15.42 -16.00 -12.55
CA ALA A 258 16.74 -15.37 -12.40
C ALA A 258 16.85 -14.50 -11.13
N LEU A 259 15.72 -14.01 -10.59
CA LEU A 259 15.72 -13.15 -9.41
C LEU A 259 15.70 -13.94 -8.09
N ALA A 260 15.37 -15.24 -8.12
CA ALA A 260 15.18 -16.03 -6.90
C ALA A 260 16.43 -16.13 -6.01
N PRO A 261 17.67 -16.33 -6.54
CA PRO A 261 18.86 -16.48 -5.70
C PRO A 261 19.21 -15.23 -4.87
N GLY A 262 18.94 -14.02 -5.38
CA GLY A 262 19.28 -12.76 -4.71
C GLY A 262 18.22 -12.25 -3.73
N ALA A 263 16.99 -12.76 -3.80
CA ALA A 263 15.85 -12.16 -3.11
C ALA A 263 15.98 -12.15 -1.58
N ALA A 264 16.38 -13.27 -0.97
CA ALA A 264 16.48 -13.37 0.48
C ALA A 264 17.56 -12.44 1.04
N GLU A 265 18.70 -12.34 0.34
CA GLU A 265 19.81 -11.48 0.74
C GLU A 265 19.46 -9.99 0.59
N TYR A 266 18.79 -9.63 -0.51
CA TYR A 266 18.27 -8.29 -0.72
C TYR A 266 17.31 -7.88 0.41
N VAL A 267 16.33 -8.75 0.73
CA VAL A 267 15.37 -8.50 1.81
C VAL A 267 16.09 -8.32 3.14
N ARG A 268 17.02 -9.21 3.48
CA ARG A 268 17.78 -9.12 4.74
C ARG A 268 18.46 -7.77 4.88
N ARG A 269 19.18 -7.32 3.85
CA ARG A 269 19.90 -6.03 3.87
C ARG A 269 18.93 -4.85 3.90
N ARG A 270 18.03 -4.78 2.92
CA ARG A 270 17.17 -3.62 2.71
C ARG A 270 16.13 -3.46 3.81
N LEU A 271 15.50 -4.55 4.27
CA LEU A 271 14.52 -4.49 5.35
C LEU A 271 15.16 -4.10 6.67
N SER A 272 16.34 -4.61 6.99
CA SER A 272 17.05 -4.24 8.23
C SER A 272 17.36 -2.75 8.25
N HIS A 273 17.87 -2.22 7.14
CA HIS A 273 18.14 -0.80 6.96
C HIS A 273 16.87 0.06 7.11
N LEU A 274 15.82 -0.26 6.36
CA LEU A 274 14.55 0.47 6.43
C LEU A 274 13.91 0.37 7.82
N PHE A 275 13.94 -0.81 8.45
CA PHE A 275 13.42 -1.00 9.80
C PHE A 275 14.13 -0.08 10.79
N ALA A 276 15.47 -0.05 10.81
CA ALA A 276 16.22 0.82 11.71
C ALA A 276 15.86 2.30 11.52
N ARG A 277 15.73 2.76 10.27
CA ARG A 277 15.38 4.15 9.95
C ARG A 277 13.95 4.53 10.31
N ILE A 278 13.02 3.62 10.08
CA ILE A 278 11.59 3.90 10.21
C ILE A 278 11.12 3.67 11.66
N ALA A 279 11.65 2.66 12.32
CA ALA A 279 11.23 2.28 13.67
C ALA A 279 11.73 3.28 14.71
N LEU A 280 13.02 3.65 14.64
CA LEU A 280 13.72 4.39 15.67
C LEU A 280 13.57 5.91 15.53
N HIS A 281 13.70 6.62 16.65
CA HIS A 281 13.86 8.06 16.62
C HIS A 281 15.23 8.43 16.01
N PRO A 282 15.35 9.50 15.20
CA PRO A 282 16.62 9.85 14.53
C PRO A 282 17.82 10.08 15.46
N SER A 283 17.60 10.35 16.74
CA SER A 283 18.66 10.52 17.74
C SER A 283 19.20 9.20 18.31
N GLN A 284 18.63 8.06 17.97
CA GLN A 284 18.99 6.77 18.54
C GLN A 284 20.08 6.09 17.69
N ASP A 285 21.05 5.47 18.37
CA ASP A 285 21.99 4.58 17.72
C ASP A 285 21.43 3.15 17.69
N ALA A 286 21.16 2.65 16.47
CA ALA A 286 20.66 1.30 16.24
C ALA A 286 21.55 0.21 16.85
N ALA A 287 22.86 0.46 17.05
CA ALA A 287 23.78 -0.50 17.66
C ALA A 287 23.55 -0.68 19.18
N THR A 288 22.88 0.29 19.83
CA THR A 288 22.69 0.34 21.29
C THR A 288 21.27 -0.01 21.74
N VAL A 289 20.31 0.02 20.82
CA VAL A 289 18.89 -0.26 21.12
C VAL A 289 18.64 -1.77 21.18
N THR A 290 17.85 -2.19 22.16
CA THR A 290 17.22 -3.52 22.22
C THR A 290 15.73 -3.38 22.45
N PHE A 291 14.93 -4.36 22.04
CA PHE A 291 13.50 -4.42 22.34
C PHE A 291 13.17 -5.37 23.50
N ARG A 292 14.18 -5.97 24.14
CA ARG A 292 13.98 -6.89 25.27
C ARG A 292 13.74 -6.12 26.56
N SER A 293 12.69 -6.50 27.28
CA SER A 293 12.40 -6.03 28.64
C SER A 293 12.31 -4.50 28.78
N ILE A 294 11.96 -3.78 27.71
CA ILE A 294 11.74 -2.34 27.74
C ILE A 294 10.25 -2.06 27.94
N ASP A 295 9.92 -1.15 28.85
CA ASP A 295 8.53 -0.70 29.02
C ASP A 295 8.05 0.15 27.83
N LEU A 296 6.72 0.22 27.68
CA LEU A 296 6.10 0.92 26.55
C LEU A 296 6.37 2.43 26.56
N SER A 297 6.58 3.04 27.73
CA SER A 297 6.84 4.48 27.86
C SER A 297 8.21 4.84 27.29
N ALA A 298 9.24 4.06 27.60
CA ALA A 298 10.57 4.20 27.02
C ALA A 298 10.55 3.93 25.51
N LEU A 299 9.82 2.89 25.06
CA LEU A 299 9.71 2.59 23.63
C LEU A 299 9.02 3.70 22.81
N ARG A 300 8.10 4.47 23.40
CA ARG A 300 7.50 5.64 22.74
C ARG A 300 8.53 6.73 22.42
N TYR A 301 9.62 6.82 23.17
CA TYR A 301 10.73 7.75 22.91
C TYR A 301 11.81 7.15 22.00
N ILE A 302 12.16 5.88 22.22
CA ILE A 302 13.24 5.20 21.47
C ILE A 302 12.79 4.85 20.05
N ALA A 303 11.57 4.30 19.92
CA ALA A 303 11.04 3.77 18.67
C ALA A 303 9.63 4.32 18.34
N PRO A 304 9.45 5.65 18.30
CA PRO A 304 8.14 6.28 18.07
C PRO A 304 7.50 5.83 16.75
N GLY A 305 8.32 5.60 15.73
CA GLY A 305 7.86 5.10 14.44
C GLY A 305 7.24 3.71 14.55
N LEU A 306 7.94 2.78 15.21
CA LEU A 306 7.41 1.42 15.41
C LEU A 306 6.14 1.43 16.27
N ILE A 307 6.16 2.15 17.40
CA ILE A 307 5.02 2.19 18.31
C ILE A 307 3.79 2.78 17.63
N GLY A 308 3.93 3.87 16.88
CA GLY A 308 2.80 4.44 16.16
C GLY A 308 2.28 3.54 15.04
N GLN A 309 3.16 2.82 14.32
CA GLN A 309 2.72 1.84 13.32
C GLN A 309 1.94 0.67 13.94
N MET A 310 2.35 0.23 15.14
CA MET A 310 1.66 -0.80 15.92
C MET A 310 0.29 -0.33 16.39
N ILE A 311 0.24 0.82 17.06
CA ILE A 311 -1.00 1.41 17.58
C ILE A 311 -2.01 1.66 16.47
N PHE A 312 -1.58 2.29 15.37
CA PHE A 312 -2.48 2.60 14.25
C PHE A 312 -3.11 1.34 13.67
N ARG A 313 -2.34 0.25 13.53
CA ARG A 313 -2.88 -1.01 13.01
C ARG A 313 -3.85 -1.65 13.98
N GLU A 314 -3.55 -1.61 15.27
CA GLU A 314 -4.40 -2.24 16.27
C GLU A 314 -5.74 -1.51 16.45
N ILE A 315 -5.74 -0.17 16.41
CA ILE A 315 -6.97 0.64 16.43
C ILE A 315 -7.94 0.20 15.32
N ARG A 316 -7.44 -0.24 14.15
CA ARG A 316 -8.28 -0.68 13.01
C ARG A 316 -8.99 -2.01 13.23
N TYR A 317 -8.57 -2.80 14.23
CA TYR A 317 -9.25 -4.04 14.63
C TYR A 317 -10.23 -3.83 15.79
N MET A 318 -10.27 -2.63 16.38
CA MET A 318 -11.21 -2.34 17.47
C MET A 318 -12.65 -2.31 16.95
N PRO A 319 -13.64 -2.86 17.70
CA PRO A 319 -15.05 -2.83 17.29
C PRO A 319 -15.58 -1.42 17.00
N ARG A 320 -15.09 -0.42 17.74
CA ARG A 320 -15.49 0.99 17.59
C ARG A 320 -14.74 1.74 16.48
N TYR A 321 -13.81 1.11 15.76
CA TYR A 321 -13.01 1.77 14.72
C TYR A 321 -13.84 2.55 13.72
N ARG A 322 -14.97 2.00 13.25
CA ARG A 322 -15.85 2.70 12.29
C ARG A 322 -16.34 4.06 12.77
N HIS A 323 -16.57 4.21 14.09
CA HIS A 323 -17.02 5.47 14.69
C HIS A 323 -15.84 6.41 14.99
N LEU A 324 -14.63 5.85 15.11
CA LEU A 324 -13.39 6.57 15.41
C LEU A 324 -12.55 6.87 14.15
N TYR A 325 -12.96 6.34 13.00
CA TYR A 325 -12.25 6.43 11.73
C TYR A 325 -11.87 7.87 11.40
N HIS A 326 -12.83 8.78 11.46
CA HIS A 326 -12.57 10.19 11.19
C HIS A 326 -11.67 10.82 12.25
N CYS A 327 -11.71 10.41 13.52
CA CYS A 327 -10.83 10.98 14.54
C CYS A 327 -9.35 10.76 14.22
N PHE A 328 -8.97 9.51 13.91
CA PHE A 328 -7.57 9.16 13.69
C PHE A 328 -7.12 9.42 12.25
N GLU A 329 -7.96 9.10 11.26
CA GLU A 329 -7.55 9.19 9.86
C GLU A 329 -7.65 10.61 9.31
N LYS A 330 -8.65 11.41 9.73
CA LYS A 330 -8.77 12.81 9.30
C LYS A 330 -7.65 13.65 9.90
N ALA A 331 -7.30 13.42 11.16
CA ALA A 331 -6.20 14.13 11.81
C ALA A 331 -4.88 13.93 11.05
N LYS A 332 -4.58 12.68 10.67
CA LYS A 332 -3.43 12.36 9.82
C LYS A 332 -3.51 13.04 8.44
N ALA A 333 -4.69 13.02 7.81
CA ALA A 333 -4.88 13.68 6.51
C ALA A 333 -4.70 15.20 6.59
N LEU A 334 -5.14 15.84 7.69
CA LEU A 334 -4.92 17.27 7.93
C LEU A 334 -3.43 17.62 8.05
N GLU A 335 -2.64 16.82 8.80
CA GLU A 335 -1.18 17.01 8.86
C GLU A 335 -0.53 16.87 7.47
N ALA A 336 -0.98 15.90 6.67
CA ALA A 336 -0.46 15.71 5.32
C ALA A 336 -0.83 16.87 4.37
N TRP A 337 -2.07 17.34 4.42
CA TRP A 337 -2.55 18.46 3.61
C TRP A 337 -1.85 19.77 3.95
N ASP A 338 -1.62 20.04 5.24
CA ASP A 338 -0.86 21.21 5.68
C ASP A 338 0.57 21.18 5.11
N TYR A 339 1.24 20.05 5.24
CA TYR A 339 2.58 19.85 4.65
C TYR A 339 2.57 20.00 3.12
N TRP A 340 1.62 19.38 2.41
CA TRP A 340 1.55 19.50 0.94
C TRP A 340 1.28 20.92 0.48
N ASN A 341 0.45 21.68 1.19
CA ASN A 341 0.23 23.10 0.90
C ASN A 341 1.49 23.93 1.12
N HIS A 342 2.20 23.69 2.22
CA HIS A 342 3.47 24.38 2.52
C HIS A 342 4.54 24.10 1.46
N GLU A 343 4.60 22.86 0.98
CA GLU A 343 5.60 22.39 0.02
C GLU A 343 5.21 22.58 -1.45
N GLY A 344 4.02 23.09 -1.74
CA GLY A 344 3.57 23.27 -3.12
C GLY A 344 3.25 21.96 -3.86
N ILE A 345 2.66 20.97 -3.18
CA ILE A 345 2.41 19.62 -3.73
C ILE A 345 0.91 19.42 -4.03
N PRO A 346 0.43 19.74 -5.25
CA PRO A 346 -0.96 19.48 -5.65
C PRO A 346 -1.25 18.00 -5.92
N THR A 347 -0.22 17.20 -6.24
CA THR A 347 -0.37 15.82 -6.70
C THR A 347 0.60 14.87 -5.97
N PRO A 348 0.32 14.51 -4.70
CA PRO A 348 1.19 13.62 -3.94
C PRO A 348 1.22 12.21 -4.57
N PHE A 349 2.37 11.56 -4.56
CA PHE A 349 2.53 10.19 -5.06
C PHE A 349 3.24 9.31 -4.03
N ASN A 350 3.23 7.99 -4.22
CA ASN A 350 3.95 7.08 -3.31
C ASN A 350 5.47 7.28 -3.44
N GLY A 351 6.11 7.71 -2.36
CA GLY A 351 7.52 8.09 -2.33
C GLY A 351 8.51 6.93 -2.15
N ILE A 352 8.04 5.70 -1.93
CA ILE A 352 8.91 4.52 -1.85
C ILE A 352 9.50 4.23 -3.24
N LEU A 353 8.62 4.17 -4.25
CA LEU A 353 8.96 4.06 -5.67
C LEU A 353 7.87 4.73 -6.50
N PRO A 354 8.21 5.35 -7.65
CA PRO A 354 7.25 5.97 -8.56
C PRO A 354 6.47 4.91 -9.37
N LYS A 355 5.78 4.00 -8.68
CA LYS A 355 5.02 2.89 -9.28
C LYS A 355 3.68 3.30 -9.89
N GLY A 356 3.41 4.60 -10.04
CA GLY A 356 2.18 5.13 -10.64
C GLY A 356 1.02 5.30 -9.66
N GLU A 357 1.26 5.18 -8.34
CA GLU A 357 0.31 5.58 -7.31
C GLU A 357 0.44 7.09 -7.09
N ILE A 358 -0.53 7.85 -7.58
CA ILE A 358 -0.55 9.32 -7.50
C ILE A 358 -1.92 9.78 -7.04
N GLY A 359 -2.00 10.91 -6.38
CA GLY A 359 -3.24 11.43 -5.85
C GLY A 359 -3.48 12.88 -6.23
N ILE A 360 -4.71 13.34 -6.01
CA ILE A 360 -5.08 14.74 -6.12
C ILE A 360 -5.27 15.29 -4.70
N HIS A 361 -4.56 16.36 -4.37
CA HIS A 361 -4.68 17.05 -3.10
C HIS A 361 -6.00 17.82 -3.04
N PRO A 362 -6.94 17.48 -2.12
CA PRO A 362 -8.29 18.03 -2.15
C PRO A 362 -8.40 19.50 -1.71
N VAL A 363 -7.36 20.09 -1.13
CA VAL A 363 -7.40 21.47 -0.59
C VAL A 363 -6.25 22.33 -1.08
N TYR A 364 -5.60 21.94 -2.18
CA TYR A 364 -4.58 22.77 -2.79
C TYR A 364 -5.25 23.96 -3.49
N PRO A 365 -5.00 25.21 -3.05
CA PRO A 365 -5.84 26.36 -3.41
C PRO A 365 -5.72 26.79 -4.88
N ARG A 366 -4.63 26.44 -5.56
CA ARG A 366 -4.33 26.90 -6.93
C ARG A 366 -4.46 25.79 -7.99
N LEU A 367 -4.98 24.63 -7.60
CA LEU A 367 -5.16 23.50 -8.50
C LEU A 367 -6.52 23.61 -9.20
N ALA A 368 -6.52 23.56 -10.53
CA ALA A 368 -7.75 23.39 -11.29
C ALA A 368 -7.91 21.92 -11.70
N VAL A 369 -9.12 21.38 -11.51
CA VAL A 369 -9.44 19.99 -11.79
C VAL A 369 -10.73 19.91 -12.60
N ARG A 370 -10.69 19.15 -13.71
CA ARG A 370 -11.87 18.76 -14.47
C ARG A 370 -12.02 17.25 -14.47
N ALA A 371 -13.25 16.76 -14.45
CA ALA A 371 -13.55 15.35 -14.27
C ALA A 371 -14.52 14.84 -15.34
N TRP A 372 -14.28 13.64 -15.85
CA TRP A 372 -15.18 12.95 -16.76
C TRP A 372 -15.34 11.50 -16.37
N THR A 373 -16.50 10.91 -16.64
CA THR A 373 -16.54 9.45 -16.83
C THR A 373 -15.77 9.07 -18.08
N ALA A 374 -15.22 7.87 -18.11
CA ALA A 374 -14.42 7.38 -19.22
C ALA A 374 -15.06 6.18 -19.90
N LYS A 375 -14.92 6.08 -21.23
CA LYS A 375 -15.17 4.86 -21.99
C LYS A 375 -13.84 4.25 -22.41
N ARG A 376 -13.73 2.93 -22.25
CA ARG A 376 -12.58 2.14 -22.69
C ARG A 376 -12.84 1.59 -24.08
N ASP A 377 -11.89 1.77 -25.00
CA ASP A 377 -11.97 1.15 -26.33
C ASP A 377 -11.41 -0.29 -26.34
N SER A 378 -11.51 -0.96 -27.49
CA SER A 378 -11.04 -2.35 -27.67
C SER A 378 -9.53 -2.51 -27.50
N ARG A 379 -8.76 -1.42 -27.63
CA ARG A 379 -7.30 -1.40 -27.47
C ARG A 379 -6.86 -1.00 -26.06
N GLY A 380 -7.81 -0.65 -25.20
CA GLY A 380 -7.58 -0.27 -23.81
C GLY A 380 -7.31 1.21 -23.56
N PHE A 381 -7.49 2.07 -24.56
CA PHE A 381 -7.42 3.53 -24.35
C PHE A 381 -8.70 4.04 -23.71
N LEU A 382 -8.56 5.11 -22.94
CA LEU A 382 -9.66 5.81 -22.32
C LEU A 382 -9.99 7.09 -23.08
N HIS A 383 -11.29 7.31 -23.25
CA HIS A 383 -11.88 8.47 -23.90
C HIS A 383 -12.83 9.16 -22.92
N PRO A 384 -12.70 10.49 -22.71
CA PRO A 384 -13.70 11.25 -21.95
C PRO A 384 -15.09 11.04 -22.54
N ALA A 385 -16.09 10.76 -21.70
CA ALA A 385 -17.47 10.52 -22.11
C ALA A 385 -18.40 11.63 -21.65
N GLN A 386 -18.65 11.74 -20.34
CA GLN A 386 -19.51 12.78 -19.77
C GLN A 386 -18.72 13.58 -18.73
N GLU A 387 -18.70 14.91 -18.85
CA GLU A 387 -18.12 15.78 -17.83
C GLU A 387 -18.98 15.72 -16.56
N ILE A 388 -18.31 15.61 -15.41
CA ILE A 388 -18.93 15.51 -14.10
C ILE A 388 -18.62 16.80 -13.35
N THR A 389 -19.68 17.55 -13.03
CA THR A 389 -19.60 18.69 -12.13
C THR A 389 -19.53 18.17 -10.70
N ALA A 390 -18.32 17.93 -10.21
CA ALA A 390 -18.08 17.56 -8.81
C ALA A 390 -16.86 18.29 -8.26
N VAL A 391 -16.95 18.71 -6.99
CA VAL A 391 -15.87 19.36 -6.26
C VAL A 391 -15.08 18.31 -5.48
N LEU A 392 -13.76 18.37 -5.55
CA LEU A 392 -12.92 17.58 -4.65
C LEU A 392 -13.02 18.17 -3.26
N THR A 393 -13.50 17.38 -2.30
CA THR A 393 -13.68 17.84 -0.93
C THR A 393 -12.68 17.18 0.01
N PRO A 394 -12.26 17.86 1.09
CA PRO A 394 -11.47 17.24 2.14
C PRO A 394 -12.29 16.23 2.98
N HIS A 395 -13.38 15.66 2.47
CA HIS A 395 -14.12 14.63 3.20
C HIS A 395 -13.51 13.27 2.93
N LEU A 396 -13.20 12.53 4.00
CA LEU A 396 -12.82 11.13 3.88
C LEU A 396 -14.08 10.33 3.54
N ALA A 397 -13.98 9.45 2.55
CA ALA A 397 -15.09 8.57 2.20
C ALA A 397 -15.54 7.74 3.41
N SER A 398 -16.81 7.88 3.79
CA SER A 398 -17.41 7.30 5.00
C SER A 398 -17.54 5.77 4.93
N TRP A 399 -17.60 5.20 3.73
CA TRP A 399 -17.72 3.75 3.49
C TRP A 399 -16.39 2.98 3.54
N TRP A 400 -15.23 3.66 3.63
CA TRP A 400 -13.91 3.04 3.49
C TRP A 400 -13.28 2.53 4.81
N ALA A 401 -14.09 2.11 5.77
CA ALA A 401 -13.61 1.42 6.96
C ALA A 401 -14.08 -0.05 6.94
N PRO A 402 -13.57 -0.91 6.02
CA PRO A 402 -13.97 -2.30 6.02
C PRO A 402 -13.60 -2.92 7.37
N PRO A 403 -14.52 -3.65 8.03
CA PRO A 403 -14.21 -4.33 9.28
C PRO A 403 -13.05 -5.29 9.03
N ARG A 404 -12.02 -5.20 9.86
CA ARG A 404 -10.90 -6.13 9.85
C ARG A 404 -11.11 -7.14 10.95
N ASN A 405 -11.20 -8.41 10.57
CA ASN A 405 -11.21 -9.50 11.54
C ASN A 405 -9.82 -10.14 11.54
N ARG A 406 -9.22 -10.29 12.72
CA ARG A 406 -8.13 -11.25 12.88
C ARG A 406 -8.77 -12.60 12.62
N GLY A 407 -8.50 -13.20 11.47
CA GLY A 407 -9.12 -14.47 11.09
C GLY A 407 -8.91 -15.51 12.20
N ARG A 408 -9.96 -15.81 12.98
CA ARG A 408 -10.14 -17.19 13.41
C ARG A 408 -10.52 -17.91 12.13
N MET A 409 -9.67 -18.83 11.67
CA MET A 409 -10.14 -19.92 10.83
C MET A 409 -11.26 -20.59 11.62
N ILE A 410 -12.51 -20.25 11.32
CA ILE A 410 -13.61 -21.14 11.59
C ILE A 410 -13.49 -22.17 10.47
N THR A 411 -12.72 -23.23 10.74
CA THR A 411 -12.92 -24.50 10.04
C THR A 411 -14.25 -25.06 10.54
N THR A 412 -15.35 -24.50 10.06
CA THR A 412 -16.60 -25.25 9.93
C THR A 412 -16.62 -25.74 8.51
N ASP A 413 -16.00 -26.90 8.35
CA ASP A 413 -16.32 -27.85 7.30
C ASP A 413 -17.85 -28.05 7.33
N PRO A 414 -18.63 -27.70 6.29
CA PRO A 414 -19.99 -28.15 6.21
C PRO A 414 -19.94 -29.61 5.75
N GLN A 415 -19.53 -30.52 6.64
CA GLN A 415 -19.86 -31.92 6.47
C GLN A 415 -21.38 -32.04 6.54
N LEU A 416 -21.98 -32.13 5.35
CA LEU A 416 -22.81 -33.26 4.96
C LEU A 416 -23.36 -34.05 6.17
N MET A 417 -24.42 -33.55 6.80
CA MET A 417 -25.42 -34.44 7.37
C MET A 417 -26.18 -35.06 6.18
N VAL A 418 -25.57 -36.10 5.60
CA VAL A 418 -26.31 -37.07 4.79
C VAL A 418 -27.01 -37.99 5.77
N ASP A 419 -28.29 -37.72 5.97
CA ASP A 419 -29.21 -38.64 6.60
C ASP A 419 -29.29 -39.90 5.73
N ARG A 420 -28.77 -41.03 6.25
CA ARG A 420 -28.80 -42.33 5.58
C ARG A 420 -30.15 -42.99 5.83
N SER A 421 -31.16 -42.63 5.05
CA SER A 421 -32.34 -43.49 4.87
C SER A 421 -33.19 -43.07 3.67
N ALA A 422 -32.88 -43.61 2.48
CA ALA A 422 -33.82 -44.10 1.45
C ALA A 422 -33.11 -44.30 0.08
N PRO A 423 -33.54 -45.26 -0.77
CA PRO A 423 -32.81 -45.66 -1.98
C PRO A 423 -33.07 -44.74 -3.20
N PRO A 424 -32.22 -44.83 -4.25
CA PRO A 424 -32.17 -43.84 -5.31
C PRO A 424 -33.23 -44.08 -6.39
N SER A 425 -33.89 -43.01 -6.82
CA SER A 425 -34.65 -42.95 -8.06
C SER A 425 -33.90 -42.08 -9.08
N VAL A 426 -33.52 -42.71 -10.19
CA VAL A 426 -33.12 -42.10 -11.48
C VAL A 426 -34.42 -41.60 -12.15
N PRO A 427 -34.51 -40.42 -12.81
CA PRO A 427 -34.00 -40.32 -14.20
C PRO A 427 -33.64 -38.93 -14.81
N ALA A 428 -32.84 -39.04 -15.88
CA ALA A 428 -32.91 -38.39 -17.21
C ALA A 428 -32.88 -36.84 -17.40
N TYR A 429 -31.78 -36.39 -18.03
CA TYR A 429 -31.65 -35.72 -19.35
C TYR A 429 -32.73 -34.75 -19.90
N ARG A 430 -32.23 -33.61 -20.42
CA ARG A 430 -32.75 -32.58 -21.39
C ARG A 430 -33.05 -31.21 -20.75
N SER A 431 -32.32 -30.13 -21.08
CA SER A 431 -32.22 -29.27 -22.30
C SER A 431 -33.12 -28.02 -22.23
N SER A 432 -32.63 -26.91 -22.80
CA SER A 432 -33.31 -25.63 -23.13
C SER A 432 -33.85 -24.83 -21.94
N ALA A 433 -34.02 -23.51 -21.95
CA ALA A 433 -33.60 -22.31 -22.69
C ALA A 433 -34.42 -21.17 -21.99
N GLU A 434 -34.07 -19.89 -22.21
CA GLU A 434 -34.91 -18.70 -21.86
C GLU A 434 -35.09 -18.40 -20.36
N GLU A 435 -35.22 -17.17 -19.85
CA GLU A 435 -35.06 -15.77 -20.28
C GLU A 435 -35.43 -14.92 -19.04
N ILE A 436 -34.95 -13.66 -18.96
CA ILE A 436 -35.60 -12.50 -18.28
C ILE A 436 -35.74 -12.54 -16.73
N SER A 437 -35.71 -11.48 -15.92
CA SER A 437 -35.22 -10.09 -15.93
C SER A 437 -35.60 -9.53 -14.55
N ALA A 438 -34.69 -8.80 -13.89
CA ALA A 438 -34.92 -7.57 -13.10
C ALA A 438 -33.61 -7.14 -12.42
#